data_AF-A0A838QLL7-F1
#
_entry.id   AF-A0A838QLL7-F1
#
_cell.length_a   1.000
_cell.length_b   1.000
_cell.length_c   1.000
_cell.angle_alpha   90.00
_cell.angle_beta   90.00
_cell.angle_gamma   90.00
#
_symmetry.space_group_name_H-M   'P 1'
#
loop_
_entity.id
_entity.type
_entity.pdbx_description
1 polymer ?
#
loop_
_entity_poly.entity_id
_entity_poly.type
_entity_poly.pdbx_seq_one_letter_code
_entity_poly.pdbx_strand_id
1 'polypeptide(L)'
;MNAGEAVWNLDVVAKRPPSEAFFNESTPGDSRLWNSDLAFTGNYAIQGNFSGYQVWDISNPRNPTLRTSYVCPGSQGDVSVYRNLMFMSSEDQRGRIDCGM
;
A
#
# COMPACT_ATOMS: atom_id res chain seq x y z
N MET A 1 17.95 -10.10 -1.75
CA MET A 1 18.02 -8.71 -1.24
C MET A 1 18.09 -8.79 0.29
N ASN A 2 19.18 -8.32 0.90
CA ASN A 2 19.28 -8.23 2.36
C ASN A 2 18.87 -6.82 2.79
N ALA A 3 17.57 -6.60 2.99
CA ALA A 3 17.10 -5.35 3.57
C ALA A 3 17.52 -5.30 5.05
N GLY A 4 18.27 -4.27 5.43
CA GLY A 4 18.59 -3.99 6.84
C GLY A 4 17.47 -3.22 7.52
N GLU A 5 17.42 -3.28 8.85
CA GLU A 5 16.49 -2.50 9.67
C GLU A 5 17.27 -1.40 10.42
N ALA A 6 16.79 -0.15 10.31
CA ALA A 6 17.37 1.00 11.00
C ALA A 6 16.33 1.60 11.96
N VAL A 7 16.53 1.40 13.27
CA VAL A 7 15.54 1.67 14.33
C VAL A 7 16.12 2.46 15.51
N TRP A 8 17.11 3.32 15.26
CA TRP A 8 17.68 4.13 16.34
C TRP A 8 16.62 5.07 16.93
N ASN A 9 16.39 4.96 18.24
CA ASN A 9 15.33 5.67 18.98
C ASN A 9 13.90 5.36 18.51
N LEU A 10 13.65 4.18 17.91
CA LEU A 10 12.33 3.73 17.48
C LEU A 10 12.01 2.33 18.03
N ASP A 11 10.77 2.13 18.46
CA ASP A 11 10.24 0.81 18.79
C ASP A 11 9.40 0.27 17.63
N VAL A 12 9.86 -0.81 16.99
CA VAL A 12 9.05 -1.50 15.99
C VAL A 12 7.99 -2.33 16.70
N VAL A 13 6.76 -1.83 16.72
CA VAL A 13 5.63 -2.46 17.43
C VAL A 13 4.94 -3.57 16.63
N ALA A 14 5.06 -3.57 15.29
CA ALA A 14 4.49 -4.59 14.41
C ALA A 14 5.17 -4.59 13.03
N LYS A 15 5.16 -5.76 12.37
CA LYS A 15 5.51 -5.93 10.95
C LYS A 15 4.40 -6.75 10.29
N ARG A 16 3.85 -6.28 9.17
CA ARG A 16 2.83 -7.00 8.40
C ARG A 16 3.33 -7.19 6.97
N PRO A 17 3.32 -8.41 6.43
CA PRO A 17 3.57 -8.60 5.01
C PRO A 17 2.44 -7.93 4.20
N PRO A 18 2.70 -7.53 2.93
CA PRO A 18 1.64 -7.13 2.03
C PRO A 18 0.61 -8.25 1.88
N SER A 19 -0.63 -7.90 1.51
CA SER A 19 -1.66 -8.90 1.22
C SER A 19 -1.31 -9.74 -0.01
N GLU A 20 -1.96 -10.90 -0.16
CA GLU A 20 -1.76 -11.82 -1.29
C GLU A 20 -1.96 -11.15 -2.66
N ALA A 21 -2.84 -10.15 -2.76
CA ALA A 21 -3.06 -9.39 -3.99
C ALA A 21 -1.84 -8.53 -4.39
N PHE A 22 -0.95 -8.24 -3.45
CA PHE A 22 0.18 -7.34 -3.59
C PHE A 22 1.53 -7.99 -3.24
N PHE A 23 1.58 -9.32 -3.24
CA PHE A 23 2.79 -10.08 -2.95
C PHE A 23 2.83 -11.38 -3.75
N ASN A 24 3.97 -11.69 -4.35
CA ASN A 24 4.21 -12.95 -5.04
C ASN A 24 5.61 -13.47 -4.73
N GLU A 25 5.68 -14.56 -3.97
CA GLU A 25 6.94 -15.21 -3.58
C GLU A 25 7.72 -15.80 -4.76
N SER A 26 7.02 -16.15 -5.85
CA SER A 26 7.66 -16.72 -7.04
C SER A 26 8.36 -15.67 -7.90
N THR A 27 8.02 -14.38 -7.71
CA THR A 27 8.63 -13.26 -8.44
C THR A 27 9.10 -12.14 -7.49
N PRO A 28 10.08 -12.40 -6.62
CA PRO A 28 10.58 -11.38 -5.70
C PRO A 28 11.13 -10.17 -6.45
N GLY A 29 10.70 -8.97 -6.06
CA GLY A 29 11.15 -7.72 -6.67
C GLY A 29 10.38 -7.29 -7.92
N ASP A 30 9.27 -7.95 -8.27
CA ASP A 30 8.35 -7.47 -9.31
C ASP A 30 7.93 -6.02 -9.04
N SER A 31 8.34 -5.11 -9.92
CA SER A 31 8.12 -3.67 -9.76
C SER A 31 6.64 -3.29 -9.80
N ARG A 32 5.78 -4.13 -10.39
CA ARG A 32 4.33 -3.92 -10.38
C ARG A 32 3.73 -4.02 -8.99
N LEU A 33 4.42 -4.69 -8.06
CA LEU A 33 3.98 -4.90 -6.68
C LEU A 33 4.73 -4.00 -5.70
N TRP A 34 5.53 -3.04 -6.17
CA TRP A 34 6.19 -2.08 -5.29
C TRP A 34 5.17 -1.15 -4.65
N ASN A 35 5.36 -0.89 -3.36
CA ASN A 35 4.55 0.09 -2.64
C ASN A 35 4.99 1.50 -3.01
N SER A 36 4.05 2.42 -2.97
CA SER A 36 4.27 3.86 -3.15
C SER A 36 3.94 4.60 -1.85
N ASP A 37 3.28 5.75 -1.93
CA ASP A 37 2.95 6.59 -0.77
C ASP A 37 2.03 5.93 0.27
N LEU A 38 2.08 6.50 1.48
CA LEU A 38 1.16 6.21 2.58
C LEU A 38 0.33 7.45 2.90
N ALA A 39 -0.97 7.25 3.10
CA ALA A 39 -1.87 8.26 3.64
C ALA A 39 -2.56 7.74 4.90
N PHE A 40 -2.94 8.64 5.81
CA PHE A 40 -3.56 8.28 7.09
C PHE A 40 -4.88 9.00 7.28
N THR A 41 -5.87 8.31 7.83
CA THR A 41 -7.16 8.90 8.24
C THR A 41 -7.78 8.12 9.38
N GLY A 42 -8.03 8.81 10.51
CA GLY A 42 -8.48 8.16 11.74
C GLY A 42 -7.54 7.02 12.15
N ASN A 43 -8.09 5.81 12.24
CA ASN A 43 -7.36 4.58 12.57
C ASN A 43 -6.95 3.78 11.33
N TYR A 44 -6.83 4.41 10.16
CA TYR A 44 -6.50 3.74 8.92
C TYR A 44 -5.20 4.27 8.32
N ALA A 45 -4.34 3.35 7.89
CA ALA A 45 -3.23 3.60 6.99
C ALA A 45 -3.59 3.07 5.60
N ILE A 46 -3.52 3.92 4.60
CA ILE A 46 -3.76 3.59 3.19
C ILE A 46 -2.41 3.55 2.51
N GLN A 47 -2.10 2.44 1.87
CA GLN A 47 -0.84 2.17 1.21
C GLN A 47 -1.06 2.05 -0.28
N GLY A 48 -0.47 2.97 -1.04
CA GLY A 48 -0.42 2.92 -2.49
C GLY A 48 0.55 1.85 -2.99
N ASN A 49 0.33 1.42 -4.23
CA ASN A 49 1.11 0.39 -4.91
C ASN A 49 1.02 0.57 -6.43
N PHE A 50 1.96 0.01 -7.18
CA PHE A 50 1.95 0.01 -8.65
C PHE A 50 0.84 -0.86 -9.26
N SER A 51 0.10 -1.60 -8.44
CA SER A 51 -1.09 -2.37 -8.85
C SER A 51 -2.37 -1.98 -8.11
N GLY A 52 -2.42 -0.82 -7.43
CA GLY A 52 -3.59 -0.35 -6.69
C GLY A 52 -3.28 0.11 -5.28
N TYR A 53 -4.13 -0.21 -4.29
CA TYR A 53 -3.92 0.21 -2.90
C TYR A 53 -4.45 -0.78 -1.87
N GLN A 54 -3.96 -0.66 -0.63
CA GLN A 54 -4.36 -1.44 0.53
C GLN A 54 -4.76 -0.52 1.69
N VAL A 55 -5.80 -0.87 2.43
CA VAL A 55 -6.25 -0.15 3.63
C VAL A 55 -6.06 -1.04 4.85
N TRP A 56 -5.28 -0.54 5.80
CA TRP A 56 -4.94 -1.20 7.06
C TRP A 56 -5.64 -0.51 8.22
N ASP A 57 -6.36 -1.26 9.04
CA ASP A 57 -6.83 -0.84 10.35
C ASP A 57 -5.68 -0.92 11.35
N ILE A 58 -5.25 0.25 11.82
CA ILE A 58 -4.15 0.46 12.77
C ILE A 58 -4.66 0.85 14.16
N SER A 59 -5.94 0.61 14.47
CA SER A 59 -6.52 0.89 15.80
C SER A 59 -5.81 0.16 16.94
N ASN A 60 -5.24 -1.02 16.65
CA ASN A 60 -4.27 -1.68 17.50
C ASN A 60 -2.89 -1.64 16.83
N PRO A 61 -1.97 -0.76 17.28
CA PRO A 61 -0.64 -0.62 16.67
C PRO A 61 0.21 -1.89 16.73
N ARG A 62 -0.04 -2.79 17.70
CA ARG A 62 0.66 -4.07 17.84
C ARG A 62 0.07 -5.18 16.96
N ASN A 63 -1.12 -4.97 16.41
CA ASN A 63 -1.74 -5.92 15.49
C ASN A 63 -2.55 -5.20 14.39
N PRO A 64 -1.88 -4.52 13.44
CA PRO A 64 -2.56 -3.96 12.28
C PRO A 64 -3.24 -5.07 11.46
N THR A 65 -4.46 -4.81 11.00
CA THR A 65 -5.24 -5.77 10.21
C THR A 65 -5.62 -5.19 8.85
N LEU A 66 -5.58 -6.01 7.80
CA LEU A 66 -6.02 -5.58 6.48
C LEU A 66 -7.55 -5.42 6.51
N ARG A 67 -8.05 -4.23 6.17
CA ARG A 67 -9.49 -3.99 6.01
C ARG A 67 -9.97 -4.27 4.62
N THR A 68 -9.25 -3.79 3.63
CA THR A 68 -9.56 -4.01 2.23
C THR A 68 -8.33 -3.79 1.38
N SER A 69 -8.33 -4.37 0.20
CA SER A 69 -7.34 -4.18 -0.84
C SER A 69 -8.08 -4.04 -2.17
N TYR A 70 -7.57 -3.18 -3.04
CA TYR A 70 -8.20 -2.90 -4.31
C TYR A 70 -7.15 -2.91 -5.41
N VAL A 71 -7.29 -3.87 -6.33
CA VAL A 71 -6.38 -4.03 -7.47
C VAL A 71 -6.82 -3.06 -8.55
N CYS A 72 -5.94 -2.13 -8.88
CA CYS A 72 -6.11 -1.16 -9.96
C CYS A 72 -4.76 -1.01 -10.66
N PRO A 73 -4.49 -1.83 -11.69
CA PRO A 73 -3.24 -1.78 -12.42
C PRO A 73 -3.04 -0.41 -13.07
N GLY A 74 -1.82 0.11 -12.96
CA GLY A 74 -1.41 1.37 -13.53
C GLY A 74 0.09 1.57 -13.32
N SER A 75 0.52 2.82 -13.21
CA SER A 75 1.87 3.14 -12.75
C SER A 75 1.90 3.36 -11.23
N GLN A 76 2.82 4.18 -10.72
CA GLN A 76 2.93 4.52 -9.30
C GLN A 76 1.59 5.09 -8.77
N GLY A 77 0.86 4.31 -7.98
CA GLY A 77 -0.45 4.67 -7.42
C GLY A 77 -0.33 5.44 -6.11
N ASP A 78 0.10 6.69 -6.15
CA ASP A 78 0.26 7.53 -4.95
C ASP A 78 -1.09 7.93 -4.35
N VAL A 79 -1.23 7.70 -3.05
CA VAL A 79 -2.49 7.91 -2.34
C VAL A 79 -2.46 9.16 -1.48
N SER A 80 -3.59 9.89 -1.47
CA SER A 80 -3.81 11.05 -0.60
C SER A 80 -5.23 11.05 -0.06
N VAL A 81 -5.43 11.63 1.12
CA VAL A 81 -6.75 11.69 1.77
C VAL A 81 -7.12 13.14 2.06
N TYR A 82 -8.35 13.50 1.72
CA TYR A 82 -8.97 14.74 2.15
C TYR A 82 -10.35 14.45 2.75
N ARG A 83 -10.48 14.71 4.06
CA ARG A 83 -11.69 14.40 4.83
C ARG A 83 -12.08 12.92 4.68
N ASN A 84 -13.20 12.66 4.00
CA ASN A 84 -13.78 11.34 3.77
C ASN A 84 -13.55 10.83 2.34
N LEU A 85 -12.66 11.46 1.57
CA LEU A 85 -12.30 11.07 0.21
C LEU A 85 -10.85 10.62 0.16
N MET A 86 -10.60 9.52 -0.54
CA MET A 86 -9.27 9.07 -0.91
C MET A 86 -9.08 9.28 -2.41
N PHE A 87 -7.92 9.79 -2.78
CA PHE A 87 -7.50 10.00 -4.16
C PHE A 87 -6.25 9.16 -4.41
N MET A 88 -6.28 8.42 -5.51
CA MET A 88 -5.10 7.72 -6.04
C MET A 88 -4.69 8.41 -7.34
N SER A 89 -3.47 8.89 -7.38
CA SER A 89 -2.86 9.49 -8.57
C SER A 89 -1.95 8.45 -9.22
N SER A 90 -1.99 8.36 -10.54
CA SER A 90 -1.10 7.49 -11.32
C SER A 90 -0.58 8.24 -12.54
N GLU A 91 0.73 8.18 -12.76
CA GLU A 91 1.38 8.65 -13.98
C GLU A 91 1.30 7.57 -15.07
N ASP A 92 0.14 7.36 -15.67
CA ASP A 92 -0.02 6.36 -16.74
C ASP A 92 -0.86 6.92 -17.89
N GLN A 93 -0.36 6.75 -19.11
CA GLN A 93 -1.08 7.10 -20.34
C GLN A 93 -2.26 6.14 -20.62
N ARG A 94 -2.32 5.01 -19.92
CA ARG A 94 -3.35 3.98 -20.02
C ARG A 94 -4.27 3.96 -18.80
N GLY A 95 -4.26 5.00 -17.96
CA GLY A 95 -5.11 5.08 -16.77
C GLY A 95 -6.59 4.84 -17.09
N ARG A 96 -7.18 3.88 -16.37
CA ARG A 96 -8.56 3.41 -16.57
C ARG A 96 -9.37 3.66 -15.30
N ILE A 97 -10.56 4.26 -15.43
CA ILE A 97 -11.44 4.51 -14.27
C ILE A 97 -12.06 3.22 -13.71
N ASP A 98 -12.13 2.18 -14.54
CA ASP A 98 -12.68 0.87 -14.18
C ASP A 98 -11.60 -0.09 -13.68
N CYS A 99 -10.34 0.35 -13.60
CA CYS A 99 -9.23 -0.48 -13.11
C CYS A 99 -9.07 -1.81 -13.87
N GLY A 100 -9.54 -1.84 -15.13
CA GLY A 100 -9.41 -3.00 -16.01
C GLY A 100 -8.00 -3.17 -16.54
N MET A 101 -7.66 -4.42 -16.88
CA MET A 101 -6.43 -4.78 -17.62
C MET A 101 -6.62 -4.62 -19.13
#